data_AF-A0A085ZFP1-F1
#
_entry.id   AF-A0A085ZFP1-F1
#
_cell.length_a   1.000
_cell.length_b   1.000
_cell.length_c   1.000
_cell.angle_alpha   90.00
_cell.angle_beta   90.00
_cell.angle_gamma   90.00
#
_symmetry.space_group_name_H-M   'P 1'
#
loop_
_entity.id
_entity.type
_entity.pdbx_description
1 polymer ?
#
loop_
_entity_poly.entity_id
_entity_poly.type
_entity_poly.pdbx_seq_one_letter_code
_entity_poly.pdbx_strand_id
1 'polypeptide(L)' 'MAYTSATIKELIKLGGNLTVTGKFSSAHLKDFVNLAKNQNVQITLKINGTSSATLKELVKIGHSKLVLEL' A
#
# COMPACT_ATOMS: atom_id res chain seq x y z
N MET A 1 2.84 17.07 -4.51
CA MET A 1 4.09 16.48 -3.98
C MET A 1 3.99 14.97 -4.12
N ALA A 2 4.80 14.36 -4.99
CA ALA A 2 4.84 12.89 -5.11
C ALA A 2 5.85 12.37 -4.10
N TYR A 3 5.38 11.76 -3.01
CA TYR A 3 6.26 11.05 -2.08
C TYR A 3 6.84 9.82 -2.79
N THR A 4 8.16 9.64 -2.69
CA THR A 4 8.81 8.48 -3.30
C THR A 4 8.37 7.21 -2.58
N SER A 5 8.41 6.08 -3.29
CA SER A 5 8.08 4.78 -2.70
C SER A 5 8.97 4.48 -1.49
N ALA A 6 10.24 4.91 -1.51
CA ALA A 6 11.15 4.78 -0.37
C ALA A 6 10.62 5.46 0.90
N THR A 7 10.17 6.72 0.81
CA THR A 7 9.64 7.46 1.97
C THR A 7 8.42 6.76 2.56
N ILE A 8 7.51 6.27 1.73
CA ILE A 8 6.32 5.53 2.20
C ILE A 8 6.75 4.27 2.96
N LYS A 9 7.69 3.49 2.43
CA LYS A 9 8.20 2.28 3.09
C LYS A 9 8.83 2.57 4.44
N GLU A 10 9.55 3.68 4.54
CA GLU A 10 10.19 4.10 5.79
C GLU A 10 9.15 4.49 6.85
N LEU A 11 8.10 5.21 6.45
CA LEU A 11 6.98 5.52 7.34
C LEU A 11 6.25 4.25 7.81
N ILE A 12 6.07 3.25 6.94
CA ILE A 12 5.47 1.96 7.30
C ILE A 12 6.32 1.26 8.37
N LYS A 13 7.65 1.31 8.24
CA LYS A 13 8.59 0.75 9.23
C LYS A 13 8.58 1.51 10.56
N LEU A 14 8.23 2.79 10.56
CA LEU A 14 8.08 3.57 11.78
C LEU A 14 6.80 3.24 12.57
N GLY A 15 5.94 2.33 12.07
CA GLY A 15 4.74 1.92 12.78
C GLY A 15 3.53 2.83 12.55
N GLY A 16 3.63 3.81 11.65
CA GLY A 16 2.56 4.79 11.41
C GLY A 16 1.41 4.21 10.59
N ASN A 17 0.18 4.63 10.93
CA ASN A 17 -0.98 4.41 10.06
C ASN A 17 -0.86 5.33 8.84
N LEU A 18 -0.85 4.74 7.64
CA LEU A 18 -0.53 5.48 6.41
C LEU A 18 -1.67 5.45 5.41
N THR A 19 -2.02 6.62 4.90
CA THR A 19 -2.92 6.75 3.75
C THR A 19 -2.12 7.15 2.53
N VAL A 20 -1.92 6.19 1.64
CA VAL A 20 -1.20 6.36 0.39
C VAL A 20 -2.21 6.66 -0.71
N THR A 21 -2.20 7.90 -1.19
CA THR A 21 -3.08 8.34 -2.28
C THR A 21 -2.24 8.63 -3.52
N GLY A 22 -2.52 7.94 -4.62
CA GLY A 22 -1.85 8.21 -5.89
C GLY A 22 -1.79 7.02 -6.85
N LYS A 23 -1.31 7.29 -8.07
CA LYS A 23 -0.97 6.24 -9.03
C LYS A 23 0.43 5.70 -8.73
N PHE A 24 0.48 4.51 -8.14
CA PHE A 24 1.70 3.75 -7.95
C PHE A 24 1.69 2.54 -8.88
N SER A 25 2.87 2.13 -9.34
CA SER A 25 3.01 0.86 -10.05
C SER A 25 2.58 -0.30 -9.16
N SER A 26 2.06 -1.35 -9.77
CA SER A 26 1.65 -2.59 -9.10
C SER A 26 2.77 -3.18 -8.21
N ALA A 27 4.03 -3.12 -8.66
CA ALA A 27 5.18 -3.53 -7.87
C ALA A 27 5.34 -2.74 -6.56
N HIS A 28 5.17 -1.42 -6.59
CA HIS A 28 5.27 -0.56 -5.41
C HIS A 28 4.13 -0.81 -4.43
N LEU A 29 2.90 -0.92 -4.94
CA LEU A 29 1.73 -1.23 -4.10
C LEU A 29 1.92 -2.56 -3.37
N LYS A 30 2.43 -3.59 -4.08
CA LYS A 30 2.71 -4.89 -3.47
C LYS A 30 3.72 -4.80 -2.34
N ASP A 31 4.79 -4.04 -2.56
CA ASP A 31 5.83 -3.84 -1.57
C ASP A 31 5.31 -3.12 -0.31
N PHE A 32 4.49 -2.07 -0.48
CA PHE A 32 3.86 -1.38 0.63
C PHE A 32 2.96 -2.29 1.46
N VAL A 33 2.12 -3.08 0.80
CA VAL A 33 1.22 -4.02 1.49
C VAL A 33 2.01 -5.09 2.23
N ASN A 34 3.08 -5.61 1.63
CA ASN A 34 3.91 -6.63 2.26
C ASN A 34 4.68 -6.08 3.47
N LEU A 35 5.18 -4.85 3.38
CA LEU A 35 5.79 -4.17 4.52
C LEU A 35 4.78 -3.88 5.61
N ALA A 36 3.58 -3.40 5.26
CA ALA A 36 2.53 -3.13 6.22
C ALA A 36 2.10 -4.39 6.98
N LYS A 37 2.01 -5.52 6.26
CA LYS A 37 1.78 -6.85 6.83
C LYS A 37 2.90 -7.25 7.80
N ASN A 38 4.17 -7.14 7.39
CA ASN A 38 5.31 -7.51 8.23
C ASN A 38 5.43 -6.65 9.48
N GLN A 39 5.08 -5.36 9.40
CA GLN A 39 5.10 -4.44 10.52
C GLN A 39 3.78 -4.42 11.32
N ASN A 40 2.78 -5.19 10.89
CA ASN A 40 1.43 -5.23 11.45
C ASN A 40 0.72 -3.85 11.55
N VAL A 41 1.04 -2.94 10.63
CA VAL A 41 0.45 -1.59 10.59
C VAL A 41 -0.77 -1.53 9.65
N GLN A 42 -1.62 -0.52 9.88
CA GLN A 42 -2.73 -0.23 8.98
C GLN A 42 -2.24 0.61 7.81
N ILE A 43 -2.62 0.21 6.60
CA ILE A 43 -2.35 0.98 5.39
C ILE A 43 -3.62 1.11 4.58
N THR A 44 -3.92 2.35 4.18
CA THR A 44 -5.02 2.71 3.31
C THR A 44 -4.46 3.09 1.95
N LEU A 45 -4.77 2.33 0.91
CA LEU A 45 -4.34 2.62 -0.46
C LEU A 45 -5.52 3.19 -1.24
N LYS A 46 -5.44 4.47 -1.58
CA LYS A 46 -6.34 5.15 -2.52
C LYS A 46 -5.79 5.03 -3.93
N ILE A 47 -6.30 4.06 -4.69
CA ILE A 47 -5.77 3.65 -5.99
C ILE A 47 -6.69 4.13 -7.11
N ASN A 48 -6.31 5.23 -7.77
CA ASN A 48 -7.08 5.75 -8.91
C ASN A 48 -6.52 5.22 -10.25
N GLY A 49 -7.27 4.35 -10.94
CA GLY A 49 -6.95 3.85 -12.28
C GLY A 49 -5.91 2.71 -12.33
N THR A 50 -6.14 1.65 -11.56
CA THR A 50 -5.34 0.40 -11.56
C THR A 50 -6.14 -0.78 -12.10
N SER A 51 -5.45 -1.76 -12.70
CA SER A 51 -6.06 -2.99 -13.21
C SER A 51 -6.60 -3.89 -12.10
N SER A 52 -7.75 -4.54 -12.37
CA SER A 52 -8.38 -5.52 -11.47
C SER A 52 -7.43 -6.64 -11.03
N ALA A 53 -6.52 -7.09 -11.91
CA ALA A 53 -5.50 -8.08 -11.58
C ALA A 53 -4.60 -7.63 -10.41
N THR A 54 -4.15 -6.37 -10.44
CA THR A 54 -3.34 -5.80 -9.37
C THR A 54 -4.15 -5.73 -8.07
N LEU A 55 -5.41 -5.28 -8.11
CA LEU A 55 -6.27 -5.23 -6.91
C LEU A 55 -6.45 -6.62 -6.29
N LYS A 56 -6.71 -7.64 -7.10
CA LYS A 56 -6.80 -9.03 -6.63
C LYS A 56 -5.51 -9.50 -5.97
N GLU A 57 -4.37 -9.17 -6.55
CA GLU A 57 -3.08 -9.49 -5.94
C GLU A 57 -2.90 -8.73 -4.62
N LEU A 58 -3.20 -7.44 -4.54
CA LEU A 58 -3.10 -6.63 -3.31
C LEU A 58 -3.97 -7.19 -2.18
N VAL A 59 -5.21 -7.61 -2.48
CA VAL A 59 -6.06 -8.29 -1.50
C VAL A 59 -5.46 -9.64 -1.06
N LYS A 60 -4.87 -10.39 -2.00
CA LYS A 60 -4.26 -11.70 -1.72
C LYS A 60 -3.02 -11.60 -0.83
N ILE A 61 -2.17 -10.59 -1.06
CA ILE A 61 -1.00 -10.33 -0.21
C ILE A 61 -1.38 -9.54 1.06
N GLY A 62 -2.52 -8.84 1.02
CA GLY A 62 -3.07 -7.99 2.05
C GLY A 62 -3.25 -8.71 3.38
N HIS A 63 -3.04 -7.95 4.46
CA HIS A 63 -3.38 -8.36 5.82
C HIS A 63 -4.72 -7.74 6.22
N SER A 64 -5.29 -8.18 7.34
CA SER A 64 -6.56 -7.73 7.93
C SER A 64 -6.70 -6.22 8.13
N LYS A 65 -5.59 -5.47 8.06
CA LYS A 65 -5.52 -4.01 8.21
C LYS A 65 -5.28 -3.25 6.90
N LEU A 66 -5.34 -3.92 5.74
CA LEU A 66 -5.29 -3.27 4.43
C LEU A 66 -6.67 -2.70 4.09
N VAL A 67 -6.73 -1.40 3.81
CA VAL A 67 -7.92 -0.74 3.27
C VAL A 67 -7.62 -0.33 1.82
N LEU A 68 -8.46 -0.77 0.89
CA LEU A 68 -8.37 -0.37 -0.51
C LEU A 68 -9.53 0.56 -0.83
N GLU A 69 -9.22 1.78 -1.24
CA GLU A 69 -10.17 2.77 -1.74
C GLU A 69 -9.91 2.94 -3.24
N LEU A 70 -10.96 2.77 -4.05
CA LEU A 70 -10.92 2.78 -5.52
C LEU A 70 -11.59 4.03 -6.07
#